data_AF-A0A920BNE3-F1
#
_entry.id   AF-A0A920BNE3-F1
#
_cell.length_a   1.000
_cell.length_b   1.000
_cell.length_c   1.000
_cell.angle_alpha   90.00
_cell.angle_beta   90.00
_cell.angle_gamma   90.00
#
_symmetry.space_group_name_H-M   'P 1'
#
loop_
_entity.id
_entity.type
_entity.pdbx_description
1 polymer ?
#
loop_
_entity_poly.entity_id
_entity_poly.type
_entity_poly.pdbx_seq_one_letter_code
_entity_poly.pdbx_strand_id
1 'polypeptide(L)'
;MTHCRNLEHQLAFASDSRMIESVELAMTEIESGKRISIDFEKIFTFRMKGIGYSHPEWGHGMWKDEVAVGSEQWNLADVDDTAFENQHVQHLMRVTIDGNEGIGVLEQNILGPYAPYGLEGAIRPPQK
;
A
#
# COMPACT_ATOMS: atom_id res chain seq x y z
N MET A 1 2.58 13.08 -22.31
CA MET A 1 1.78 12.54 -21.19
C MET A 1 0.82 11.54 -21.80
N THR A 2 0.78 10.31 -21.31
CA THR A 2 -0.14 9.28 -21.81
C THR A 2 -1.40 9.29 -20.96
N HIS A 3 -2.57 9.36 -21.58
CA HIS A 3 -3.86 9.30 -20.89
C HIS A 3 -4.50 7.92 -21.08
N CYS A 4 -4.96 7.31 -19.99
CA CYS A 4 -5.52 5.96 -19.99
C CYS A 4 -6.91 5.90 -19.35
N ARG A 5 -7.66 4.84 -19.67
CA ARG A 5 -8.97 4.47 -19.10
C ARG A 5 -9.00 2.98 -18.74
N ASN A 6 -10.11 2.50 -18.18
CA ASN A 6 -10.34 1.08 -17.85
C ASN A 6 -9.22 0.49 -16.97
N LEU A 7 -9.13 0.96 -15.72
CA LEU A 7 -8.20 0.38 -14.75
C LEU A 7 -8.63 -1.05 -14.43
N GLU A 8 -7.76 -1.99 -14.72
CA GLU A 8 -7.80 -3.38 -14.28
C GLU A 8 -6.75 -3.57 -13.20
N HIS A 9 -7.07 -4.32 -12.15
CA HIS A 9 -6.14 -4.57 -11.07
C HIS A 9 -6.38 -5.94 -10.42
N GLN A 10 -5.30 -6.66 -10.16
CA GLN A 10 -5.27 -7.87 -9.34
C GLN A 10 -4.18 -7.70 -8.28
N LEU A 11 -4.56 -7.84 -7.01
CA LEU A 11 -3.64 -7.76 -5.87
C LEU A 11 -3.47 -9.16 -5.27
N ALA A 12 -2.24 -9.49 -4.89
CA ALA A 12 -1.97 -10.59 -3.97
C ALA A 12 -1.59 -10.00 -2.60
N PHE A 13 -2.19 -10.55 -1.55
CA PHE A 13 -1.94 -10.15 -0.16
C PHE A 13 -1.16 -11.25 0.57
N ALA A 14 -0.43 -10.86 1.61
CA ALA A 14 0.07 -11.76 2.63
C ALA A 14 -1.09 -12.57 3.25
N SER A 15 -0.79 -13.77 3.74
CA SER A 15 -1.84 -14.68 4.23
C SER A 15 -2.45 -14.28 5.57
N ASP A 16 -1.75 -13.46 6.36
CA ASP A 16 -2.06 -13.09 7.73
C ASP A 16 -2.35 -11.59 7.92
N SER A 17 -2.28 -10.81 6.85
CA SER A 17 -2.50 -9.36 6.87
C SER A 17 -3.01 -8.85 5.53
N ARG A 18 -3.29 -7.55 5.44
CA ARG A 18 -3.61 -6.88 4.16
C ARG A 18 -2.36 -6.39 3.42
N MET A 19 -1.16 -6.83 3.79
CA MET A 19 0.06 -6.38 3.12
C MET A 19 0.12 -6.93 1.70
N ILE A 20 0.16 -6.03 0.71
CA ILE A 20 0.32 -6.41 -0.69
C ILE A 20 1.70 -7.05 -0.90
N GLU A 21 1.75 -8.14 -1.67
CA GLU A 21 2.97 -8.84 -2.08
C GLU A 21 3.26 -8.63 -3.57
N SER A 22 2.22 -8.62 -4.40
CA SER A 22 2.33 -8.33 -5.83
C SER A 22 1.08 -7.65 -6.37
N VAL A 23 1.24 -6.98 -7.50
CA VAL A 23 0.17 -6.32 -8.23
C VAL A 23 0.32 -6.57 -9.72
N GLU A 24 -0.78 -6.91 -10.37
CA GLU A 24 -0.92 -6.79 -11.82
C GLU A 24 -1.89 -5.62 -12.07
N LEU A 25 -1.42 -4.57 -12.76
CA LEU A 25 -2.26 -3.48 -13.23
C LEU A 25 -2.32 -3.50 -14.75
N ALA A 26 -3.47 -3.11 -15.29
CA ALA A 26 -3.53 -2.71 -16.69
C ALA A 26 -4.45 -1.51 -16.90
N MET A 27 -4.15 -0.75 -17.94
CA MET A 27 -4.96 0.36 -18.38
C MET A 27 -4.97 0.40 -19.92
N THR A 28 -6.02 0.96 -20.50
CA THR A 28 -6.12 1.17 -21.94
C THR A 28 -5.80 2.61 -22.30
N GLU A 29 -4.80 2.85 -23.15
CA GLU A 29 -4.51 4.17 -23.71
C GLU A 29 -5.71 4.72 -24.48
N ILE A 30 -6.04 5.99 -24.27
CA ILE A 30 -7.22 6.61 -24.89
C ILE A 30 -7.03 6.82 -26.39
N GLU A 31 -5.83 7.22 -26.82
CA GLU A 31 -5.56 7.57 -28.22
C GLU A 31 -5.37 6.34 -29.11
N SER A 32 -4.54 5.40 -28.68
CA SER A 32 -4.16 4.23 -29.48
C SER A 32 -5.07 3.01 -29.25
N GLY A 33 -5.81 2.98 -28.13
CA GLY A 33 -6.53 1.79 -27.67
C GLY A 33 -5.60 0.68 -27.17
N LYS A 34 -4.29 0.90 -27.08
CA LYS A 34 -3.32 -0.08 -26.59
C LYS A 34 -3.58 -0.38 -25.11
N ARG A 35 -3.61 -1.67 -24.74
CA ARG A 35 -3.54 -2.09 -23.34
C ARG A 35 -2.10 -2.05 -22.85
N ILE A 36 -1.83 -1.24 -21.84
CA ILE A 36 -0.56 -1.20 -21.10
C ILE A 36 -0.70 -2.13 -19.91
N SER A 37 0.23 -3.06 -19.75
CA SER A 37 0.30 -3.94 -18.57
C SER A 37 1.48 -3.53 -17.70
N ILE A 38 1.28 -3.54 -16.39
CA ILE A 38 2.28 -3.15 -15.40
C ILE A 38 2.27 -4.17 -14.28
N ASP A 39 3.39 -4.85 -14.10
CA ASP A 39 3.57 -5.85 -13.05
C ASP A 39 4.43 -5.28 -11.92
N PHE A 40 4.05 -5.55 -10.68
CA PHE A 40 4.76 -5.09 -9.49
C PHE A 40 5.08 -6.28 -8.58
N GLU A 41 6.35 -6.39 -8.20
CA GLU A 41 6.82 -7.38 -7.22
C GLU A 41 7.42 -6.64 -6.02
N LYS A 42 6.94 -6.96 -4.81
CA LYS A 42 7.42 -6.29 -3.60
C LYS A 42 8.86 -6.67 -3.28
N ILE A 43 9.66 -5.65 -2.97
CA ILE A 43 11.02 -5.79 -2.45
C ILE A 43 10.99 -5.69 -0.92
N PHE A 44 10.38 -4.64 -0.38
CA PHE A 44 10.14 -4.48 1.06
C PHE A 44 9.03 -3.47 1.34
N THR A 45 8.56 -3.45 2.58
CA THR A 45 7.55 -2.50 3.08
C THR A 45 8.19 -1.39 3.90
N PHE A 46 8.08 -0.16 3.43
CA PHE A 46 8.30 1.04 4.23
C PHE A 46 7.02 1.34 5.03
N ARG A 47 7.13 1.37 6.35
CA ARG A 47 5.99 1.57 7.24
C ARG A 47 5.84 3.06 7.55
N MET A 48 4.61 3.57 7.50
CA MET A 48 4.34 4.96 7.91
C MET A 48 4.28 5.11 9.44
N LYS A 49 4.38 4.01 10.19
CA LYS A 49 4.60 3.99 11.65
C LYS A 49 5.85 4.78 12.00
N GLY A 50 5.74 5.71 12.95
CA GLY A 50 6.83 6.59 13.40
C GLY A 50 6.93 7.93 12.71
N ILE A 51 6.19 8.15 11.62
CA ILE A 51 6.08 9.46 10.95
C ILE A 51 4.67 10.06 11.02
N GLY A 52 3.84 9.50 11.91
CA GLY A 52 2.58 10.07 12.38
C GLY A 52 1.32 9.64 11.64
N TYR A 53 1.40 8.88 10.55
CA TYR A 53 0.19 8.43 9.86
C TYR A 53 -0.54 7.38 10.69
N SER A 54 -1.82 7.65 10.99
CA SER A 54 -2.67 6.85 11.88
C SER A 54 -2.15 6.67 13.31
N HIS A 55 -1.18 7.49 13.73
CA HIS A 55 -0.66 7.45 15.10
C HIS A 55 -1.71 7.99 16.09
N PRO A 56 -2.00 7.29 17.21
CA PRO A 56 -3.03 7.72 18.17
C PRO A 56 -2.76 9.07 18.85
N GLU A 57 -1.49 9.38 19.15
CA GLU A 57 -1.11 10.60 19.88
C GLU A 57 -0.22 11.58 19.11
N TRP A 58 0.48 11.14 18.07
CA TRP A 58 1.44 11.93 17.29
C TRP A 58 1.08 11.92 15.81
N GLY A 59 -0.19 12.19 15.53
CA GLY A 59 -0.73 12.28 14.17
C GLY A 59 0.10 13.19 13.26
N HIS A 60 0.27 12.80 12.00
CA HIS A 60 1.03 13.57 11.01
C HIS A 60 0.45 14.98 10.87
N GLY A 61 1.25 16.02 11.13
CA GLY A 61 0.83 17.41 11.10
C GLY A 61 -0.08 17.86 12.26
N MET A 62 -0.27 17.04 13.29
CA MET A 62 -1.10 17.38 14.44
C MET A 62 -0.40 18.38 15.37
N TRP A 63 -1.11 19.43 15.78
CA TRP A 63 -0.62 20.39 16.77
C TRP A 63 -0.51 19.75 18.15
N LYS A 64 0.60 20.00 18.85
CA LYS A 64 0.93 19.40 20.15
C LYS A 64 1.20 20.42 21.26
N ASP A 65 0.76 21.67 21.06
CA ASP A 65 1.09 22.84 21.89
C ASP A 65 2.50 23.40 21.63
N GLU A 66 2.88 24.47 22.35
CA GLU A 66 4.11 25.24 22.12
C GLU A 66 5.38 24.37 22.10
N VAL A 67 5.48 23.39 23.01
CA VAL A 67 6.58 22.43 23.07
C VAL A 67 6.07 21.06 23.51
N ALA A 68 6.30 20.04 22.68
CA ALA A 68 6.09 18.65 23.02
C ALA A 68 7.18 17.77 22.40
N VAL A 69 7.63 16.76 23.14
CA VAL A 69 8.65 15.80 22.69
C VAL A 69 8.18 14.39 22.99
N GLY A 70 8.36 13.48 22.04
CA GLY A 70 8.08 12.06 22.18
C GLY A 70 9.13 11.25 21.43
N SER A 71 9.35 10.02 21.86
CA SER A 71 10.23 9.07 21.18
C SER A 71 9.64 7.68 21.25
N GLU A 72 9.73 6.94 20.16
CA GLU A 72 9.30 5.56 20.08
C GLU A 72 10.37 4.74 19.37
N GLN A 73 10.44 3.46 19.73
CA GLN A 73 11.33 2.50 19.09
C GLN A 73 10.65 1.13 19.09
N TRP A 74 10.84 0.40 18.00
CA TRP A 74 10.38 -0.98 17.87
C TRP A 74 11.40 -1.77 17.03
N ASN A 75 11.38 -3.08 17.19
CA ASN A 75 12.00 -4.00 16.26
C ASN A 75 11.03 -4.22 15.08
N LEU A 76 11.53 -4.13 13.84
CA LEU A 76 10.70 -4.27 12.65
C LEU A 76 10.08 -5.66 12.53
N ALA A 77 10.74 -6.70 13.06
CA ALA A 77 10.22 -8.06 13.03
C ALA A 77 9.01 -8.26 13.96
N ASP A 78 8.81 -7.36 14.93
CA ASP A 78 7.76 -7.47 15.95
C ASP A 78 6.58 -6.54 15.66
N VAL A 79 6.55 -5.86 14.50
CA VAL A 79 5.46 -4.97 14.12
C VAL A 79 4.23 -5.79 13.73
N ASP A 80 3.11 -5.52 14.40
CA ASP A 80 1.81 -6.12 14.07
C ASP A 80 1.20 -5.46 12.82
N ASP A 81 1.32 -6.12 11.68
CA ASP A 81 0.75 -5.67 10.40
C ASP A 81 -0.79 -5.71 10.36
N THR A 82 -1.46 -6.20 11.41
CA THR A 82 -2.92 -6.17 11.57
C THR A 82 -3.42 -5.00 12.43
N ALA A 83 -2.52 -4.28 13.11
CA ALA A 83 -2.88 -3.11 13.90
C ALA A 83 -3.29 -1.94 12.99
N PHE A 84 -4.26 -1.13 13.45
CA PHE A 84 -4.85 -0.04 12.66
C PHE A 84 -3.81 0.99 12.24
N GLU A 85 -2.91 1.37 13.15
CA GLU A 85 -1.84 2.35 12.90
C GLU A 85 -0.77 1.85 11.91
N ASN A 86 -0.77 0.56 11.57
CA ASN A 86 0.18 -0.06 10.66
C ASN A 86 -0.40 -0.36 9.27
N GLN A 87 -1.66 0.03 8.99
CA GLN A 87 -2.31 -0.23 7.70
C GLN A 87 -1.86 0.71 6.57
N HIS A 88 -1.32 1.88 6.92
CA HIS A 88 -0.77 2.83 5.95
C HIS A 88 0.71 2.55 5.75
N VAL A 89 1.06 2.09 4.56
CA VAL A 89 2.43 1.70 4.19
C VAL A 89 2.76 2.12 2.77
N GLN A 90 4.04 2.16 2.46
CA GLN A 90 4.57 2.32 1.11
C GLN A 90 5.45 1.11 0.79
N HIS A 91 5.06 0.31 -0.18
CA HIS A 91 5.88 -0.83 -0.62
C HIS A 91 6.85 -0.37 -1.69
N LEU A 92 8.14 -0.69 -1.52
CA LEU A 92 9.10 -0.57 -2.61
C LEU A 92 8.90 -1.76 -3.54
N MET A 93 8.64 -1.49 -4.81
CA MET A 93 8.33 -2.49 -5.82
C MET A 93 9.38 -2.50 -6.92
N ARG A 94 9.73 -3.69 -7.40
CA ARG A 94 10.22 -3.87 -8.78
C ARG A 94 9.02 -3.76 -9.70
N VAL A 95 9.15 -2.98 -10.77
CA VAL A 95 8.06 -2.69 -11.69
C VAL A 95 8.47 -3.04 -13.11
N THR A 96 7.61 -3.75 -13.83
CA THR A 96 7.82 -4.08 -15.24
C THR A 96 6.70 -3.48 -16.08
N ILE A 97 7.04 -2.64 -17.06
CA ILE A 97 6.10 -2.02 -18.01
C ILE A 97 6.54 -2.35 -19.43
N ASP A 98 5.72 -3.08 -20.18
CA ASP A 98 6.00 -3.47 -21.57
C ASP A 98 7.42 -4.06 -21.77
N GLY A 99 7.88 -4.87 -20.80
CA GLY A 99 9.21 -5.49 -20.80
C GLY A 99 10.38 -4.62 -20.30
N ASN A 100 10.12 -3.38 -19.88
CA ASN A 100 11.12 -2.52 -19.25
C ASN A 100 11.00 -2.60 -17.73
N GLU A 101 12.14 -2.78 -17.05
CA GLU A 101 12.19 -2.85 -15.58
C GLU A 101 12.55 -1.51 -14.94
N GLY A 102 11.99 -1.27 -13.76
CA GLY A 102 12.29 -0.12 -12.92
C GLY A 102 11.96 -0.38 -11.45
N ILE A 103 12.11 0.66 -10.63
CA ILE A 103 11.75 0.67 -9.22
C ILE A 103 10.67 1.74 -9.00
N GLY A 104 9.63 1.38 -8.26
CA GLY A 104 8.52 2.28 -7.92
C GLY A 104 8.07 2.09 -6.48
N VAL A 105 7.19 2.99 -6.02
CA VAL A 105 6.57 2.90 -4.70
C VAL A 105 5.07 2.70 -4.89
N LEU A 106 4.51 1.72 -4.18
CA LEU A 106 3.07 1.49 -4.09
C LEU A 106 2.59 1.90 -2.68
N GLU A 107 1.81 2.97 -2.61
CA GLU A 107 1.14 3.36 -1.37
C GLU A 107 -0.11 2.49 -1.14
N GLN A 108 -0.21 1.92 0.06
CA GLN A 108 -1.34 1.12 0.50
C GLN A 108 -1.98 1.79 1.72
N ASN A 109 -3.30 1.99 1.65
CA ASN A 109 -4.13 2.37 2.80
C ASN A 109 -5.54 1.76 2.62
N ILE A 110 -5.61 0.43 2.71
CA ILE A 110 -6.82 -0.34 2.35
C ILE A 110 -7.68 -0.56 3.59
N LEU A 111 -8.67 0.30 3.76
CA LEU A 111 -9.61 0.27 4.88
C LEU A 111 -11.02 -0.09 4.41
N GLY A 112 -11.71 -0.91 5.20
CA GLY A 112 -13.08 -1.32 4.94
C GLY A 112 -13.20 -2.59 4.09
N PRO A 113 -14.45 -3.01 3.80
CA PRO A 113 -14.72 -4.19 3.00
C PRO A 113 -14.57 -3.91 1.50
N TYR A 114 -14.11 -4.91 0.76
CA TYR A 114 -14.05 -4.87 -0.70
C TYR A 114 -14.21 -6.29 -1.27
N ALA A 115 -15.42 -6.56 -1.77
CA ALA A 115 -15.84 -7.89 -2.20
C ALA A 115 -14.95 -8.53 -3.27
N PRO A 116 -14.44 -7.81 -4.30
CA PRO A 116 -13.59 -8.43 -5.32
C PRO A 116 -12.29 -9.04 -4.78
N TYR A 117 -11.83 -8.62 -3.60
CA TYR A 117 -10.67 -9.20 -2.92
C TYR A 117 -11.02 -9.97 -1.65
N GLY A 118 -12.30 -10.26 -1.40
CA GLY A 118 -12.73 -10.96 -0.19
C GLY A 118 -12.38 -10.20 1.11
N LEU A 119 -12.18 -8.88 1.03
CA LEU A 119 -11.86 -8.08 2.20
C LEU A 119 -13.13 -7.80 2.99
N GLU A 120 -13.09 -8.13 4.28
CA GLU A 120 -14.19 -7.94 5.21
C GLU A 120 -13.78 -7.06 6.40
N GLY A 121 -14.77 -6.45 7.05
CA GLY A 121 -14.56 -5.59 8.21
C GLY A 121 -13.64 -4.41 7.90
N ALA A 122 -13.10 -3.79 8.95
CA ALA A 122 -12.24 -2.62 8.80
C ALA A 122 -10.87 -2.98 8.21
N ILE A 123 -10.19 -3.98 8.81
CA ILE A 123 -8.78 -4.29 8.52
C ILE A 123 -8.48 -5.80 8.54
N ARG A 124 -9.51 -6.66 8.54
CA ARG A 124 -9.29 -8.11 8.63
C ARG A 124 -8.48 -8.60 7.42
N PRO A 125 -7.56 -9.57 7.61
CA PRO A 125 -6.87 -10.22 6.50
C PRO A 125 -7.88 -10.84 5.50
N PRO A 126 -7.53 -10.94 4.22
CA PRO A 126 -8.37 -11.62 3.23
C PRO A 126 -8.53 -13.10 3.59
N GLN A 127 -9.76 -13.60 3.47
CA GLN A 127 -10.02 -15.04 3.62
C GLN A 127 -9.58 -15.75 2.33
N LYS A 128 -8.86 -16.86 2.45
CA LYS A 128 -8.51 -17.73 1.31
C LYS A 128 -9.74 -18.44 0.76
#